data_AF-A0A7X2SUE8-F1
#
_entry.id   AF-A0A7X2SUE8-F1
#
_cell.length_a   1.000
_cell.length_b   1.000
_cell.length_c   1.000
_cell.angle_alpha   90.00
_cell.angle_beta   90.00
_cell.angle_gamma   90.00
#
_symmetry.space_group_name_H-M   'P 1'
#
loop_
_entity.id
_entity.type
_entity.pdbx_description
1 polymer ?
#
loop_
_entity_poly.entity_id
_entity_poly.type
_entity_poly.pdbx_seq_one_letter_code
_entity_poly.pdbx_strand_id
1 'polypeptide(L)'
;MIPHETTSVSKQGENVCLDIPDAQDYQPADMGINPRGTPSKEKDFNFSPGLTIVNGKLCIPPSFYHFPDKGKLIFEYVLISKKHEDEPRKFVVGVGVNNGQVYNFPLTDREIARPYGSIQVSE
;
A
#
# COMPACT_ATOMS: atom_id res chain seq x y z
N MET A 1 14.58 -11.73 5.13
CA MET A 1 13.26 -11.05 5.18
C MET A 1 13.39 -9.80 4.34
N ILE A 2 12.58 -9.65 3.29
CA ILE A 2 12.56 -8.40 2.51
C ILE A 2 11.82 -7.37 3.36
N PRO A 3 12.46 -6.24 3.74
CA PRO A 3 11.79 -5.22 4.53
C PRO A 3 10.62 -4.61 3.75
N HIS A 4 9.58 -4.24 4.47
CA HIS A 4 8.47 -3.50 3.90
C HIS A 4 8.86 -2.03 3.73
N GLU A 5 8.58 -1.50 2.55
CA GLU A 5 8.59 -0.09 2.24
C GLU A 5 7.27 0.57 2.67
N THR A 6 7.29 1.88 2.83
CA THR A 6 6.10 2.69 3.05
C THR A 6 6.18 3.95 2.21
N THR A 7 5.05 4.58 1.92
CA THR A 7 5.00 5.72 0.99
C THR A 7 3.83 6.65 1.28
N SER A 8 3.85 7.82 0.67
CA SER A 8 2.78 8.81 0.74
C SER A 8 1.53 8.38 -0.03
N VAL A 9 0.38 8.78 0.52
CA VAL A 9 -0.92 8.64 -0.13
C VAL A 9 -1.47 10.02 -0.48
N SER A 10 -2.11 10.11 -1.64
CA SER A 10 -2.79 11.31 -2.10
C SER A 10 -4.10 10.96 -2.80
N LYS A 11 -5.02 11.92 -2.86
CA LYS A 11 -6.25 11.79 -3.66
C LYS A 11 -6.07 12.50 -4.99
N GLN A 12 -6.44 11.85 -6.09
CA GLN A 12 -6.43 12.43 -7.44
C GLN A 12 -7.78 12.18 -8.11
N GLY A 13 -8.63 13.20 -8.14
CA GLY A 13 -10.03 13.03 -8.52
C GLY A 13 -10.71 12.07 -7.55
N GLU A 14 -11.25 10.96 -8.08
CA GLU A 14 -11.88 9.89 -7.28
C GLU A 14 -10.90 8.76 -6.91
N ASN A 15 -9.67 8.79 -7.44
CA ASN A 15 -8.68 7.76 -7.17
C ASN A 15 -7.90 8.08 -5.89
N VAL A 16 -7.51 7.02 -5.19
CA VAL A 16 -6.50 7.09 -4.13
C VAL A 16 -5.18 6.62 -4.72
N CYS A 17 -4.14 7.43 -4.66
CA CYS A 17 -2.86 7.15 -5.31
C CYS A 17 -1.73 7.05 -4.29
N LEU A 18 -0.88 6.04 -4.49
CA LEU A 18 0.33 5.78 -3.72
C LEU A 18 1.55 6.16 -4.55
N ASP A 19 2.51 6.86 -3.95
CA ASP A 19 3.75 7.20 -4.61
C ASP A 19 4.70 6.01 -4.67
N ILE A 20 5.18 5.66 -5.85
CA ILE A 20 6.13 4.56 -6.04
C ILE A 20 7.44 5.17 -6.53
N PRO A 21 8.43 5.41 -5.64
CA PRO A 21 9.75 5.82 -6.08
C PRO A 21 10.38 4.70 -6.92
N ASP A 22 11.12 5.05 -7.97
CA ASP A 22 11.85 4.10 -8.83
C ASP A 22 10.95 2.99 -9.42
N ALA A 23 9.80 3.38 -9.98
CA ALA A 23 8.76 2.46 -10.45
C ALA A 23 8.90 1.91 -11.89
N GLN A 24 9.97 2.24 -12.59
CA GLN A 24 10.03 2.26 -14.07
C GLN A 24 9.70 0.92 -14.75
N ASP A 25 10.00 -0.21 -14.10
CA ASP A 25 9.80 -1.57 -14.61
C ASP A 25 8.95 -2.44 -13.68
N TYR A 26 8.43 -1.86 -12.60
CA TYR A 26 7.63 -2.57 -11.61
C TYR A 26 6.15 -2.67 -12.02
N GLN A 27 5.51 -3.78 -11.69
CA GLN A 27 4.07 -3.98 -11.81
C GLN A 27 3.49 -4.58 -10.53
N PRO A 28 2.24 -4.21 -10.16
CA PRO A 28 1.54 -4.85 -9.04
C PRO A 28 1.31 -6.33 -9.32
N ALA A 29 1.81 -7.19 -8.42
CA ALA A 29 1.60 -8.63 -8.45
C ALA A 29 0.47 -9.04 -7.50
N ASP A 30 0.36 -8.38 -6.36
CA ASP A 30 -0.76 -8.54 -5.44
C ASP A 30 -1.18 -7.20 -4.83
N MET A 31 -2.39 -7.16 -4.29
CA MET A 31 -2.89 -6.03 -3.51
C MET A 31 -3.95 -6.47 -2.52
N GLY A 32 -3.74 -6.14 -1.24
CA GLY A 32 -4.72 -6.23 -0.17
C GLY A 32 -5.07 -4.84 0.34
N ILE A 33 -6.36 -4.54 0.45
CA ILE A 33 -6.87 -3.31 1.05
C ILE A 33 -7.84 -3.71 2.14
N ASN A 34 -7.40 -3.61 3.39
CA ASN A 34 -8.14 -4.14 4.54
C ASN A 34 -8.33 -3.07 5.62
N PRO A 35 -9.46 -3.05 6.34
CA PRO A 35 -9.58 -2.24 7.55
C PRO A 35 -8.44 -2.49 8.54
N ARG A 36 -8.01 -1.44 9.24
CA ARG A 36 -7.00 -1.59 10.29
C ARG A 36 -7.53 -2.52 11.38
N GLY A 37 -6.71 -3.50 11.75
CA GLY A 37 -7.08 -4.50 12.76
C GLY A 37 -7.75 -5.76 12.19
N THR A 38 -7.96 -5.86 10.87
CA THR A 38 -8.40 -7.11 10.24
C THR A 38 -7.42 -8.24 10.60
N PRO A 39 -7.90 -9.34 11.21
CA PRO A 39 -7.07 -10.49 11.54
C PRO A 39 -6.37 -11.07 10.30
N SER A 40 -5.13 -11.55 10.44
CA SER A 40 -4.33 -12.03 9.30
C SER A 40 -5.01 -13.12 8.46
N LYS A 41 -5.88 -13.94 9.06
CA LYS A 41 -6.63 -15.00 8.37
C LYS A 41 -7.85 -14.49 7.59
N GLU A 42 -8.29 -13.27 7.87
CA GLU A 42 -9.47 -12.63 7.27
C GLU A 42 -9.09 -11.53 6.26
N LYS A 43 -7.79 -11.25 6.11
CA LYS A 43 -7.31 -10.30 5.11
C LYS A 43 -7.61 -10.84 3.71
N ASP A 44 -8.21 -9.98 2.90
CA ASP A 44 -8.45 -10.27 1.49
C ASP A 44 -7.32 -9.71 0.64
N PHE A 45 -6.92 -10.48 -0.36
CA PHE A 45 -5.83 -10.17 -1.28
C PHE A 45 -6.23 -10.53 -2.72
N ASN A 46 -6.11 -9.54 -3.61
CA ASN A 46 -6.20 -9.76 -5.03
C ASN A 46 -4.80 -10.05 -5.58
N PHE A 47 -4.56 -11.30 -6.01
CA PHE A 47 -3.29 -11.77 -6.58
C PHE A 47 -3.13 -11.50 -8.09
N SER A 48 -4.05 -10.76 -8.68
CA SER A 48 -3.94 -10.26 -10.06
C SER A 48 -4.74 -8.96 -10.17
N PRO A 49 -4.27 -7.86 -9.54
CA PRO A 49 -5.08 -6.66 -9.36
C PRO A 49 -5.39 -5.94 -10.68
N GLY A 50 -4.67 -6.23 -11.77
CA GLY A 50 -4.85 -5.55 -13.05
C GLY A 50 -4.59 -4.05 -13.01
N LEU A 51 -4.05 -3.54 -11.90
CA LEU A 51 -3.63 -2.17 -11.72
C LEU A 51 -2.28 -1.94 -12.38
N THR A 52 -2.01 -0.71 -12.79
CA THR A 52 -0.75 -0.32 -13.41
C THR A 52 -0.18 0.89 -12.70
N ILE A 53 1.14 1.01 -12.72
CA ILE A 53 1.84 2.19 -12.23
C ILE A 53 2.00 3.16 -13.39
N VAL A 54 1.50 4.39 -13.21
CA VAL A 54 1.57 5.45 -14.21
C VAL A 54 2.22 6.68 -13.58
N ASN A 55 3.26 7.22 -14.21
CA ASN A 55 4.01 8.38 -13.73
C ASN A 55 4.48 8.24 -12.26
N GLY A 56 4.98 7.05 -11.89
CA GLY A 56 5.46 6.76 -10.54
C GLY A 56 4.36 6.68 -9.48
N LYS A 57 3.09 6.46 -9.87
CA LYS A 57 1.97 6.33 -8.94
C LYS A 57 1.14 5.09 -9.22
N LEU A 58 0.80 4.37 -8.15
CA LEU A 58 -0.21 3.32 -8.18
C LEU A 58 -1.53 3.92 -7.73
N CYS A 59 -2.46 4.12 -8.67
CA CYS A 59 -3.76 4.72 -8.39
C CYS A 59 -4.85 3.65 -8.34
N ILE A 60 -5.62 3.65 -7.26
CA ILE A 60 -6.72 2.74 -7.00
C ILE A 60 -8.02 3.45 -7.37
N PRO A 61 -8.70 3.04 -8.45
CA PRO A 61 -9.98 3.63 -8.84
C PRO A 61 -11.15 3.05 -8.02
N PRO A 62 -12.29 3.76 -7.95
CA PRO A 62 -13.50 3.25 -7.29
C PRO A 62 -14.03 1.93 -7.87
N SER A 63 -13.71 1.62 -9.14
CA SER A 63 -14.04 0.34 -9.77
C SER A 63 -13.21 -0.84 -9.23
N PHE A 64 -12.06 -0.57 -8.62
CA PHE A 64 -11.23 -1.57 -7.97
C PHE A 64 -11.58 -1.71 -6.48
N TYR A 65 -11.71 -0.59 -5.77
CA TYR A 65 -12.07 -0.58 -4.36
C TYR A 65 -12.93 0.64 -4.01
N HIS A 66 -14.07 0.39 -3.36
CA HIS A 66 -14.95 1.46 -2.89
C HIS A 66 -14.50 1.95 -1.51
N PHE A 67 -13.88 3.13 -1.46
CA PHE A 67 -13.39 3.70 -0.22
C PHE A 67 -14.55 4.14 0.70
N PRO A 68 -14.51 3.79 2.00
CA PRO A 68 -15.52 4.27 2.95
C PRO A 68 -15.36 5.78 3.18
N ASP A 69 -16.44 6.45 3.57
CA ASP A 69 -16.41 7.90 3.88
C ASP A 69 -15.44 8.24 5.01
N LYS A 70 -15.29 7.32 5.98
CA LYS A 70 -14.38 7.42 7.11
C LYS A 70 -13.80 6.07 7.46
N GLY A 71 -12.54 6.04 7.86
CA GLY A 71 -11.91 4.83 8.36
C GLY A 71 -10.40 4.85 8.30
N LYS A 72 -9.78 3.77 8.76
CA LYS A 72 -8.35 3.50 8.62
C LYS A 72 -8.21 2.17 7.90
N LEU A 73 -7.48 2.19 6.79
CA LEU A 73 -7.18 1.04 5.95
C LEU A 73 -5.68 0.77 5.98
N ILE A 74 -5.32 -0.48 5.76
CA ILE A 74 -3.95 -0.95 5.56
C ILE A 74 -3.89 -1.48 4.13
N PHE A 75 -3.02 -0.87 3.33
CA PHE A 75 -2.74 -1.31 1.97
C PHE A 75 -1.46 -2.13 2.02
N GLU A 76 -1.53 -3.37 1.59
CA GLU A 76 -0.41 -4.29 1.47
C GLU A 76 -0.30 -4.69 0.00
N TYR A 77 0.85 -4.50 -0.62
CA TYR A 77 1.03 -4.88 -2.03
C TYR A 77 2.47 -5.21 -2.34
N VAL A 78 2.65 -6.12 -3.30
CA VAL A 78 3.94 -6.51 -3.85
C VAL A 78 4.06 -6.01 -5.29
N LEU A 79 5.20 -5.40 -5.58
CA LEU A 79 5.60 -5.04 -6.93
C LEU A 79 6.70 -5.99 -7.41
N ILE A 80 6.55 -6.50 -8.62
CA ILE A 80 7.55 -7.33 -9.29
C ILE A 80 8.12 -6.53 -10.47
N SER A 81 9.45 -6.48 -10.58
CA SER A 81 10.12 -5.89 -11.74
C SER A 81 10.03 -6.85 -12.93
N LYS A 82 9.72 -6.32 -14.11
CA LYS A 82 9.78 -7.08 -15.37
C LYS A 82 11.20 -7.46 -15.80
N LYS A 83 12.24 -6.85 -15.20
CA LYS A 83 13.65 -7.09 -15.52
C LYS A 83 14.35 -7.91 -14.45
N HIS A 84 13.91 -7.79 -13.20
CA HIS A 84 14.51 -8.36 -12.00
C HIS A 84 13.42 -9.00 -11.13
N GLU A 85 12.89 -10.14 -11.59
CA GLU A 85 11.79 -10.85 -10.90
C GLU A 85 12.18 -11.33 -9.49
N ASP A 86 13.48 -11.47 -9.22
CA ASP A 86 14.07 -11.87 -7.95
C ASP A 86 14.17 -10.74 -6.91
N GLU A 87 13.84 -9.50 -7.29
CA GLU A 87 13.89 -8.32 -6.43
C GLU A 87 12.50 -7.68 -6.20
N PRO A 88 11.55 -8.41 -5.58
CA PRO A 88 10.22 -7.87 -5.34
C PRO A 88 10.26 -6.80 -4.25
N ARG A 89 9.47 -5.74 -4.43
CA ARG A 89 9.30 -4.67 -3.46
C ARG A 89 7.97 -4.84 -2.75
N LYS A 90 8.00 -4.83 -1.42
CA LYS A 90 6.81 -5.04 -0.58
C LYS A 90 6.46 -3.74 0.10
N PHE A 91 5.22 -3.31 -0.02
CA PHE A 91 4.76 -2.08 0.60
C PHE A 91 3.68 -2.35 1.64
N VAL A 92 3.75 -1.60 2.73
CA VAL A 92 2.64 -1.44 3.67
C VAL A 92 2.40 0.04 3.93
N VAL A 93 1.16 0.47 3.72
CA VAL A 93 0.76 1.87 3.84
C VAL A 93 -0.49 2.00 4.70
N GLY A 94 -0.42 2.80 5.75
CA GLY A 94 -1.57 3.19 6.54
C GLY A 94 -2.31 4.34 5.87
N VAL A 95 -3.52 4.08 5.37
CA VAL A 95 -4.35 5.05 4.66
C VAL A 95 -5.58 5.39 5.49
N GLY A 96 -5.63 6.61 6.00
CA GLY A 96 -6.80 7.17 6.66
C GLY A 96 -7.71 7.85 5.64
N VAL A 97 -9.02 7.64 5.76
CA VAL A 97 -10.04 8.36 4.99
C VAL A 97 -10.91 9.14 5.96
N ASN A 98 -11.19 10.39 5.63
CA ASN A 98 -12.13 11.22 6.39
C ASN A 98 -12.81 12.23 5.47
N ASN A 99 -14.11 12.05 5.21
CA ASN A 99 -14.95 12.96 4.43
C ASN A 99 -14.30 13.35 3.09
N GLY A 100 -13.86 12.34 2.33
CA GLY A 100 -13.27 12.53 1.01
C GLY A 100 -11.82 13.04 1.01
N GLN A 101 -11.18 13.23 2.17
CA GLN A 101 -9.73 13.42 2.28
C GLN A 101 -9.04 12.10 2.59
N VAL A 102 -7.80 11.97 2.12
CA VAL A 102 -6.92 10.83 2.44
C VAL A 102 -5.63 11.32 3.07
N TYR A 103 -5.09 10.56 4.01
CA TYR A 103 -3.87 10.90 4.73
C TYR A 103 -3.14 9.64 5.19
N ASN A 104 -1.82 9.74 5.37
CA ASN A 104 -1.04 8.67 5.99
C ASN A 104 -1.25 8.65 7.51
N PHE A 105 -1.28 7.47 8.11
CA PHE A 105 -1.18 7.32 9.56
C PHE A 105 -0.04 6.35 9.93
N PRO A 106 0.54 6.46 11.14
CA PRO A 106 1.65 5.60 11.55
C PRO A 106 1.23 4.14 11.76
N LEU A 107 2.00 3.24 11.16
CA LEU A 107 1.92 1.79 11.33
C LEU A 107 2.64 1.36 12.60
N THR A 108 2.07 0.38 13.30
CA THR A 108 2.72 -0.33 14.42
C THR A 108 3.73 -1.35 13.91
N ASP A 109 4.63 -1.80 14.79
CA ASP A 109 5.61 -2.84 14.46
C ASP A 109 4.98 -4.22 14.15
N ARG A 110 3.70 -4.41 14.48
CA ARG A 110 2.92 -5.61 14.09
C ARG A 110 2.36 -5.49 12.67
N GLU A 111 2.26 -4.29 12.14
CA GLU A 111 1.66 -4.02 10.83
C GLU A 111 2.72 -3.92 9.72
N ILE A 112 3.97 -3.59 10.06
CA ILE A 112 5.05 -3.42 9.07
C ILE A 112 6.36 -4.07 9.52
N ALA A 113 6.93 -4.92 8.65
CA ALA A 113 8.24 -5.51 8.86
C ALA A 113 9.33 -4.53 8.45
N ARG A 114 9.94 -3.85 9.41
CA ARG A 114 11.02 -2.88 9.16
C ARG A 114 12.40 -3.55 9.25
N PRO A 115 13.44 -3.04 8.56
CA PRO A 115 14.81 -3.48 8.79
C PRO A 115 15.19 -3.37 10.28
N TYR A 116 15.83 -4.40 10.83
CA TYR A 116 16.38 -4.40 12.19
C TYR A 116 17.33 -3.19 12.33
N GLY A 117 16.90 -2.15 13.07
CA GLY A 117 17.63 -0.89 13.23
C GLY A 117 16.84 0.39 12.90
N SER A 118 15.63 0.28 12.35
CA SER A 118 14.76 1.42 12.01
C SER A 118 13.54 1.58 12.94
N ILE A 119 13.56 0.91 14.10
CA ILE A 119 12.55 1.10 15.15
C ILE A 119 12.78 2.49 15.75
N GLN A 120 12.03 3.47 15.29
CA GLN A 120 11.84 4.70 16.05
C GLN A 120 10.83 4.40 17.15
N VAL A 121 11.35 4.09 18.35
CA VAL A 121 10.53 4.10 19.57
C VAL A 121 10.12 5.57 19.77
N SER A 122 8.85 5.87 19.50
CA SER A 122 8.29 7.15 19.93
C SER A 122 8.10 7.07 21.45
N GLU A 123 8.68 8.02 22.18
CA GLU A 123 8.49 8.22 23.64
C GLU A 123 7.01 8.32 24.03
#